data_AF-A0AAN0Z7X2-F1
#
_entry.id   AF-A0AAN0Z7X2-F1
#
_cell.length_a   1.000
_cell.length_b   1.000
_cell.length_c   1.000
_cell.angle_alpha   90.00
_cell.angle_beta   90.00
_cell.angle_gamma   90.00
#
_symmetry.space_group_name_H-M   'P 1'
#
loop_
_entity.id
_entity.type
_entity.pdbx_description
1 polymer ?
#
loop_
_entity_poly.entity_id
_entity_poly.type
_entity_poly.pdbx_seq_one_letter_code
_entity_poly.pdbx_strand_id
1 'polypeptide(L)'
;MIKLEISLTGAGPDEARQLEAVLRKVLAEMKPQLKGIEATIAATPVADPYESTKKKILDHIKWRKIETAERLTEDFWEVDIQDWLNPKDKKNLYSAIDSLCKDGYLEPGADRRTYYLTNFGYNAIY
;
A
#
# COMPACT_ATOMS: atom_id res chain seq x y z
N MET A 1 34.90 -5.48 -16.07
CA MET A 1 33.60 -6.08 -15.71
C MET A 1 32.61 -4.94 -15.61
N ILE A 2 31.51 -4.99 -16.37
CA ILE A 2 30.50 -3.92 -16.40
C ILE A 2 29.30 -4.41 -15.60
N LYS A 3 28.74 -3.57 -14.72
CA LYS A 3 27.53 -3.87 -13.96
C LYS A 3 26.36 -3.10 -14.56
N LEU A 4 25.24 -3.78 -14.80
CA LEU A 4 24.02 -3.20 -15.34
C LEU A 4 22.88 -3.39 -14.32
N GLU A 5 22.36 -2.29 -13.79
CA GLU A 5 21.24 -2.29 -12.84
C GLU A 5 19.99 -1.78 -13.55
N ILE A 6 18.93 -2.60 -13.55
CA ILE A 6 17.62 -2.24 -14.12
C ILE A 6 16.67 -2.00 -12.95
N SER A 7 16.30 -0.73 -12.73
CA SER A 7 15.31 -0.31 -11.73
C SER A 7 13.93 -0.23 -12.35
N LEU A 8 12.99 -0.98 -11.82
CA LEU A 8 11.57 -0.91 -12.20
C LEU A 8 10.87 0.13 -11.33
N THR A 9 10.27 1.15 -11.95
CA THR A 9 9.49 2.18 -11.26
C THR A 9 8.10 2.32 -11.88
N GLY A 10 7.11 2.73 -11.08
CA GLY A 10 5.76 3.09 -11.55
C GLY A 10 4.74 1.94 -11.72
N ALA A 11 5.13 0.68 -11.54
CA ALA A 11 4.21 -0.47 -11.57
C ALA A 11 3.64 -0.79 -10.19
N GLY A 12 2.36 -1.18 -10.11
CA GLY A 12 1.76 -1.69 -8.88
C GLY A 12 2.48 -2.96 -8.37
N PRO A 13 2.29 -3.39 -7.11
CA PRO A 13 3.07 -4.49 -6.51
C PRO A 13 3.04 -5.79 -7.34
N ASP A 14 1.88 -6.15 -7.87
CA ASP A 14 1.72 -7.36 -8.69
C ASP A 14 2.24 -7.19 -10.11
N GLU A 15 2.05 -6.00 -10.71
CA GLU A 15 2.59 -5.66 -12.03
C GLU A 15 4.13 -5.61 -12.00
N ALA A 16 4.71 -5.07 -10.93
CA ALA A 16 6.14 -5.03 -10.70
C ALA A 16 6.72 -6.44 -10.56
N ARG A 17 6.04 -7.34 -9.85
CA ARG A 17 6.42 -8.77 -9.74
C ARG A 17 6.34 -9.48 -11.09
N GLN A 18 5.28 -9.27 -11.85
CA GLN A 18 5.14 -9.85 -13.19
C GLN A 18 6.21 -9.33 -14.14
N LEU A 19 6.48 -8.01 -14.11
CA LEU A 19 7.50 -7.37 -14.92
C LEU A 19 8.92 -7.83 -14.53
N GLU A 20 9.18 -8.01 -13.23
CA GLU A 20 10.43 -8.59 -12.75
C GLU A 20 10.62 -10.01 -13.28
N ALA A 21 9.58 -10.84 -13.24
CA ALA A 21 9.64 -12.21 -13.74
C ALA A 21 9.90 -12.26 -15.25
N VAL A 22 9.30 -11.37 -16.03
CA VAL A 22 9.54 -11.24 -17.48
C VAL A 22 10.99 -10.81 -17.74
N LEU A 23 11.47 -9.76 -17.06
CA LEU A 23 12.83 -9.26 -17.26
C LEU A 23 13.90 -10.29 -16.84
N ARG A 24 13.65 -11.09 -15.78
CA ARG A 24 14.55 -12.19 -15.39
C ARG A 24 14.66 -13.23 -16.49
N LYS A 25 13.56 -13.56 -17.19
CA LYS A 25 13.59 -14.47 -18.34
C LYS A 25 14.38 -13.89 -19.50
N VAL A 26 14.15 -12.62 -19.85
CA VAL A 26 14.89 -11.93 -20.92
C VAL A 26 16.39 -11.89 -20.61
N LEU A 27 16.79 -11.57 -19.38
CA LEU A 27 18.20 -11.61 -18.99
C LEU A 27 18.81 -13.00 -19.07
N ALA A 28 18.06 -14.06 -18.71
CA ALA A 28 18.54 -15.43 -18.83
C ALA A 28 18.80 -15.81 -20.30
N GLU A 29 17.93 -15.39 -21.22
CA GLU A 29 18.07 -15.62 -22.66
C GLU A 29 19.22 -14.80 -23.27
N MET A 30 19.47 -13.58 -22.78
CA MET A 30 20.56 -12.72 -23.25
C MET A 30 21.94 -13.04 -22.63
N LYS A 31 21.97 -13.84 -21.56
CA LYS A 31 23.20 -14.25 -20.85
C LYS A 31 24.35 -14.76 -21.75
N PRO A 32 24.10 -15.52 -22.85
CA PRO A 32 25.18 -15.95 -23.76
C PRO A 32 25.86 -14.79 -24.50
N GLN A 33 25.15 -13.68 -24.68
CA GLN A 33 25.62 -12.47 -25.38
C GLN A 33 26.28 -11.47 -24.41
N LEU A 34 25.96 -11.55 -23.12
CA LEU A 34 26.42 -10.65 -22.05
C LEU A 34 27.75 -11.09 -21.41
N LYS A 35 28.72 -11.58 -22.20
CA LYS A 35 30.02 -12.04 -21.67
C LYS A 35 30.75 -10.90 -20.95
N GLY A 36 30.94 -11.04 -19.63
CA GLY A 36 31.64 -10.07 -18.78
C GLY A 36 30.76 -8.96 -18.18
N ILE A 37 29.44 -9.07 -18.33
CA ILE A 37 28.44 -8.16 -17.75
C ILE A 37 27.65 -8.90 -16.67
N GLU A 38 27.65 -8.35 -15.45
CA GLU A 38 26.74 -8.79 -14.38
C GLU A 38 25.50 -7.89 -14.42
N ALA A 39 24.35 -8.47 -14.75
CA ALA A 39 23.07 -7.78 -14.77
C ALA A 39 22.19 -8.26 -13.61
N THR A 40 21.74 -7.30 -12.79
CA THR A 40 20.86 -7.58 -11.64
C THR A 40 19.59 -6.77 -11.81
N ILE A 41 18.43 -7.43 -11.66
CA ILE A 41 17.13 -6.76 -11.64
C ILE A 41 16.80 -6.50 -10.18
N ALA A 42 16.62 -5.23 -9.84
CA ALA A 42 16.09 -4.82 -8.55
C ALA A 42 14.71 -4.20 -8.82
N ALA A 43 13.66 -4.92 -8.46
CA ALA A 43 12.34 -4.32 -8.35
C ALA A 43 12.34 -3.44 -7.10
N THR A 44 12.43 -2.13 -7.29
CA THR A 44 12.17 -1.18 -6.22
C THR A 44 10.65 -1.08 -6.12
N PRO A 45 9.99 -1.63 -5.08
CA PRO A 45 8.54 -1.49 -4.97
C PRO A 45 8.20 0.00 -5.01
N VAL A 46 7.23 0.36 -5.84
CA VAL A 46 6.68 1.71 -5.81
C VAL A 46 6.14 1.92 -4.42
N ALA A 47 6.78 2.81 -3.66
CA ALA A 47 6.32 3.15 -2.33
C ALA A 47 4.90 3.69 -2.47
N ASP A 48 3.93 3.01 -1.85
CA ASP A 48 2.56 3.49 -1.79
C ASP A 48 2.61 4.91 -1.18
N PRO A 49 2.17 5.95 -1.93
CA PRO A 49 2.27 7.33 -1.47
C PRO A 49 1.44 7.59 -0.19
N TYR A 50 0.53 6.68 0.15
CA TYR A 50 -0.36 6.75 1.29
C TYR A 50 0.05 5.83 2.45
N GLU A 51 1.11 5.04 2.33
CA GLU A 51 1.50 4.02 3.32
C GLU A 51 1.58 4.59 4.75
N SER A 52 2.21 5.77 4.89
CA SER A 52 2.30 6.48 6.17
C SER A 52 0.93 6.87 6.72
N THR A 53 0.02 7.34 5.86
CA THR A 53 -1.33 7.77 6.26
C THR A 53 -2.20 6.56 6.60
N LYS A 54 -2.16 5.48 5.80
CA LYS A 54 -2.83 4.20 6.07
C LYS A 54 -2.44 3.64 7.43
N LYS A 55 -1.14 3.61 7.73
CA LYS A 55 -0.62 3.15 9.01
C LYS A 55 -1.20 3.96 10.18
N LYS A 56 -1.25 5.29 10.07
CA LYS A 56 -1.84 6.15 11.12
C LYS A 56 -3.34 5.90 11.33
N ILE A 57 -4.09 5.66 10.24
CA ILE A 57 -5.50 5.30 10.32
C ILE A 57 -5.67 4.00 11.10
N LEU A 58 -4.93 2.96 10.72
CA LEU A 58 -4.98 1.65 11.38
C LEU A 58 -4.53 1.72 12.85
N ASP A 59 -3.48 2.49 13.16
CA ASP A 59 -3.00 2.71 14.52
C ASP A 59 -4.05 3.43 15.38
N HIS A 60 -4.77 4.41 14.80
CA HIS A 60 -5.86 5.12 15.50
C HIS A 60 -7.06 4.21 15.77
N ILE A 61 -7.49 3.42 14.77
CA ILE A 61 -8.54 2.41 14.92
C ILE A 61 -8.17 1.43 16.04
N LYS A 62 -6.91 0.96 16.04
CA LYS A 62 -6.37 0.07 17.08
C LYS A 62 -6.44 0.72 18.46
N TRP A 63 -6.01 1.98 18.58
CA TRP A 63 -6.02 2.75 19.83
C TRP A 63 -7.44 2.94 20.37
N ARG A 64 -8.41 3.23 19.50
CA ARG A 64 -9.83 3.35 19.83
C ARG A 64 -10.49 2.01 20.21
N LYS A 65 -9.81 0.88 19.99
CA LYS A 65 -10.30 -0.47 20.28
C LYS A 65 -11.53 -0.88 19.47
N ILE A 66 -11.56 -0.46 18.20
CA ILE A 66 -12.73 -0.64 17.33
C ILE A 66 -12.81 -2.07 16.85
N GLU A 67 -13.98 -2.68 17.04
CA GLU A 67 -14.29 -4.03 16.58
C GLU A 67 -14.89 -4.03 15.16
N THR A 68 -14.94 -5.21 14.53
CA THR A 68 -15.43 -5.36 13.14
C THR A 68 -16.92 -5.01 12.96
N ALA A 69 -17.71 -5.10 14.03
CA ALA A 69 -19.12 -4.73 14.01
C ALA A 69 -19.37 -3.23 14.19
N GLU A 70 -18.33 -2.46 14.57
CA GLU A 70 -18.46 -1.03 14.86
C GLU A 70 -18.37 -0.19 13.59
N ARG A 71 -19.22 0.84 13.54
CA ARG A 71 -19.37 1.73 12.40
C ARG A 71 -18.46 2.95 12.55
N LEU A 72 -17.49 3.11 11.65
CA LEU A 72 -16.64 4.29 11.54
C LEU A 72 -17.39 5.39 10.77
N THR A 73 -18.01 6.31 11.50
CA THR A 73 -18.87 7.39 10.95
C THR A 73 -18.06 8.60 10.48
N GLU A 74 -18.74 9.55 9.83
CA GLU A 74 -18.13 10.82 9.42
C GLU A 74 -17.42 11.56 10.57
N ASP A 75 -18.00 11.57 11.77
CA ASP A 75 -17.37 12.19 12.95
C ASP A 75 -16.02 11.56 13.30
N PHE A 76 -15.86 10.25 13.08
CA PHE A 76 -14.58 9.59 13.29
C PHE A 76 -13.51 10.16 12.34
N TRP A 77 -13.87 10.36 11.07
CA TRP A 77 -12.95 10.81 10.03
C TRP A 77 -12.69 12.31 10.04
N GLU A 78 -13.71 13.11 10.33
CA GLU A 78 -13.65 14.58 10.23
C GLU A 78 -13.32 15.26 11.57
N VAL A 79 -13.41 14.54 12.70
CA VAL A 79 -13.11 15.08 14.03
C VAL A 79 -12.12 14.22 14.79
N ASP A 80 -12.46 12.97 15.09
CA ASP A 80 -11.69 12.13 16.05
C ASP A 80 -10.24 11.90 15.60
N ILE A 81 -10.03 11.47 14.35
CA ILE A 81 -8.69 11.17 13.84
C ILE A 81 -7.86 12.43 13.53
N GLN A 82 -8.49 13.62 13.44
CA GLN A 82 -7.82 14.82 12.89
C GLN A 82 -6.63 15.29 13.71
N ASP A 83 -6.65 15.10 15.03
CA ASP A 83 -5.52 15.47 15.90
C ASP A 83 -4.34 14.51 15.77
N TRP A 84 -4.56 13.31 15.24
CA TRP A 84 -3.53 12.30 14.99
C TRP A 84 -2.80 12.49 13.66
N LEU A 85 -3.38 13.27 12.75
CA LEU A 85 -2.89 13.46 11.39
C LEU A 85 -2.13 14.78 11.25
N ASN A 86 -0.98 14.72 10.58
CA ASN A 86 -0.28 15.95 10.18
C ASN A 86 -0.97 16.57 8.93
N PRO A 87 -0.66 17.83 8.55
CA PRO A 87 -1.31 18.47 7.40
C PRO A 87 -1.20 17.71 6.08
N LYS A 88 -0.14 16.92 5.88
CA LYS A 88 0.03 16.09 4.67
C LYS A 88 -0.91 14.89 4.72
N ASP A 89 -0.99 14.21 5.85
CA ASP A 89 -1.88 13.06 6.06
C ASP A 89 -3.35 13.46 5.96
N LYS A 90 -3.72 14.64 6.47
CA LYS A 90 -5.09 15.18 6.34
C LYS A 90 -5.49 15.34 4.88
N LYS A 91 -4.60 15.85 4.03
CA LYS A 91 -4.85 15.98 2.58
C LYS A 91 -5.01 14.64 1.88
N ASN A 92 -4.35 13.60 2.40
CA ASN A 92 -4.34 12.27 1.82
C ASN A 92 -5.37 11.32 2.44
N LEU A 93 -6.12 11.74 3.46
CA LEU A 93 -6.95 10.88 4.29
C LEU A 93 -7.91 10.02 3.46
N TYR A 94 -8.72 10.65 2.60
CA TYR A 94 -9.71 9.93 1.79
C TYR A 94 -9.08 9.03 0.74
N SER A 95 -8.00 9.46 0.09
CA SER A 95 -7.24 8.58 -0.82
C SER A 95 -6.65 7.37 -0.09
N ALA A 96 -6.18 7.55 1.14
CA ALA A 96 -5.68 6.46 1.97
C ALA A 96 -6.78 5.50 2.42
N ILE A 97 -7.97 6.02 2.76
CA ILE A 97 -9.15 5.19 3.08
C ILE A 97 -9.57 4.36 1.86
N ASP A 98 -9.67 4.98 0.69
CA ASP A 98 -9.99 4.27 -0.56
C ASP A 98 -8.96 3.18 -0.86
N SER A 99 -7.67 3.46 -0.60
CA SER A 99 -6.61 2.46 -0.72
C SER A 99 -6.77 1.33 0.28
N LEU A 100 -7.08 1.63 1.55
CA LEU A 100 -7.36 0.62 2.58
C LEU A 100 -8.56 -0.27 2.22
N CYS A 101 -9.57 0.29 1.55
CA CYS A 101 -10.70 -0.47 1.03
C CYS A 101 -10.27 -1.43 -0.09
N LYS A 102 -9.43 -0.95 -1.03
CA LYS A 102 -8.86 -1.79 -2.09
C LYS A 102 -7.98 -2.91 -1.55
N ASP A 103 -7.22 -2.59 -0.51
CA ASP A 103 -6.33 -3.52 0.19
C ASP A 103 -7.11 -4.49 1.11
N GLY A 104 -8.43 -4.30 1.27
CA GLY A 104 -9.33 -5.17 2.03
C GLY A 104 -9.33 -4.97 3.54
N TYR A 105 -8.66 -3.93 4.07
CA TYR A 105 -8.64 -3.62 5.50
C TYR A 105 -9.96 -3.00 5.98
N LEU A 106 -10.58 -2.18 5.13
CA LEU A 106 -11.84 -1.53 5.39
C LEU A 106 -12.87 -1.93 4.34
N GLU A 107 -14.15 -1.83 4.68
CA GLU A 107 -15.24 -1.94 3.74
C GLU A 107 -16.16 -0.72 3.81
N PRO A 108 -16.64 -0.18 2.67
CA PRO A 108 -17.57 0.92 2.67
C PRO A 108 -18.95 0.48 3.18
N GLY A 109 -19.57 1.33 3.99
CA GLY A 109 -20.95 1.15 4.44
C GLY A 109 -21.99 1.64 3.44
N ALA A 110 -23.26 1.51 3.80
CA ALA A 110 -24.39 2.00 3.00
C ALA A 110 -24.44 3.54 2.91
N ASP A 111 -24.00 4.21 3.98
CA ASP A 111 -23.95 5.66 4.06
C ASP A 111 -22.62 6.21 3.55
N ARG A 112 -22.66 7.42 2.97
CA ARG A 112 -21.44 8.12 2.56
C ARG A 112 -20.51 8.32 3.76
N ARG A 113 -19.19 8.14 3.55
CA ARG A 113 -18.14 8.31 4.58
C ARG A 113 -18.30 7.40 5.80
N THR A 114 -19.06 6.32 5.63
CA THR A 114 -19.16 5.27 6.63
C THR A 114 -18.35 4.08 6.19
N TYR A 115 -17.57 3.51 7.10
CA TYR A 115 -16.74 2.35 6.83
C TYR A 115 -16.80 1.36 8.00
N TYR A 116 -16.49 0.11 7.73
CA TYR A 116 -16.34 -0.94 8.75
C TYR A 116 -14.95 -1.55 8.65
N LEU A 117 -14.43 -1.98 9.79
CA LEU A 117 -13.19 -2.75 9.85
C LEU A 117 -13.48 -4.18 9.44
N THR A 118 -12.81 -4.69 8.40
CA THR A 118 -13.02 -6.08 7.98
C THR A 118 -12.34 -7.04 8.96
N ASN A 119 -12.71 -8.32 8.92
CA ASN A 119 -11.98 -9.35 9.68
C ASN A 119 -10.49 -9.41 9.31
N PHE A 120 -10.15 -9.15 8.04
CA PHE A 120 -8.75 -9.07 7.61
C PHE A 120 -8.05 -7.88 8.26
N GLY A 121 -8.67 -6.69 8.22
CA GLY A 121 -8.13 -5.49 8.85
C GLY A 121 -7.97 -5.64 10.35
N TYR A 122 -8.95 -6.24 11.03
CA TYR A 122 -8.90 -6.51 12.47
C TYR A 122 -7.72 -7.40 12.85
N ASN A 123 -7.57 -8.55 12.18
CA ASN A 123 -6.44 -9.47 12.42
C ASN A 123 -5.07 -8.87 12.07
N ALA A 124 -5.03 -7.84 11.23
CA ALA A 124 -3.78 -7.18 10.90
C ALA A 124 -3.34 -6.17 11.98
N ILE A 125 -4.27 -5.66 12.78
CA ILE A 125 -3.99 -4.64 13.80
C ILE A 125 -4.06 -5.17 15.24
N TYR A 126 -4.66 -6.35 15.49
CA TYR A 126 -4.71 -7.01 16.80
C TYR A 126 -3.92 -8.32 16.81
#